data_AF-A0A2N0XG68-F1
#
_entry.id   AF-A0A2N0XG68-F1
#
_cell.length_a   1.000
_cell.length_b   1.000
_cell.length_c   1.000
_cell.angle_alpha   90.00
_cell.angle_beta   90.00
_cell.angle_gamma   90.00
#
_symmetry.space_group_name_H-M   'P 1'
#
loop_
_entity.id
_entity.type
_entity.pdbx_description
1 polymer ?
#
loop_
_entity_poly.entity_id
_entity_poly.type
_entity_poly.pdbx_seq_one_letter_code
_entity_poly.pdbx_strand_id
1 'polypeptide(L)'
;MLQFFFKFKHWIGNLFNSSVNYSETDPNQNRKSQNNNNMAMFNYGVGGNEVKVDANEAIQEIQENKSLIVSQLTTDESYTPEIVTGLKTVEDVFKHFQPSVSVQHETEDGGVVEEEFRFQNLADFTPKSLTQKSDYLQQLSMEQEQYNKIVRQLKTNKILRNMLENDQTRAAFIEVLKDVAQELEK
;
A
#
# COMPACT_ATOMS: atom_id res chain seq x y z
N MET A 1 -3.21 19.23 -5.04
CA MET A 1 -2.43 18.13 -4.42
C MET A 1 -2.87 17.84 -2.98
N LEU A 2 -2.75 18.75 -2.01
CA LEU A 2 -3.19 18.54 -0.60
C LEU A 2 -4.68 18.14 -0.44
N GLN A 3 -5.55 18.64 -1.32
CA GLN A 3 -6.99 18.35 -1.32
C GLN A 3 -7.32 16.90 -1.67
N PHE A 4 -6.48 16.22 -2.46
CA PHE A 4 -6.66 14.81 -2.80
C PHE A 4 -6.33 13.92 -1.60
N PHE A 5 -5.18 14.17 -0.95
CA PHE A 5 -4.75 13.45 0.25
C PHE A 5 -5.72 13.60 1.43
N PHE A 6 -6.29 14.79 1.63
CA PHE A 6 -7.29 15.03 2.67
C PHE A 6 -8.60 14.26 2.42
N LYS A 7 -9.08 14.23 1.17
CA LYS A 7 -10.32 13.52 0.82
C LYS A 7 -10.15 12.00 0.89
N PHE A 8 -9.00 11.48 0.47
CA PHE A 8 -8.70 10.05 0.50
C PHE A 8 -8.58 9.49 1.93
N LYS A 9 -7.90 10.21 2.84
CA LYS A 9 -7.77 9.80 4.25
C LYS A 9 -9.12 9.78 4.99
N HIS A 10 -10.02 10.71 4.68
CA HIS A 10 -11.34 10.77 5.30
C HIS A 10 -12.29 9.68 4.79
N TRP A 11 -12.12 9.25 3.54
CA TRP A 11 -12.91 8.19 2.92
C TRP A 11 -12.64 6.81 3.53
N ILE A 12 -11.38 6.48 3.84
CA ILE A 12 -11.01 5.19 4.46
C ILE A 12 -11.56 5.06 5.90
N GLY A 13 -11.58 6.17 6.66
CA GLY A 13 -12.02 6.15 8.07
C GLY A 13 -13.49 5.74 8.26
N ASN A 14 -14.35 6.05 7.28
CA ASN A 14 -15.78 5.73 7.37
C ASN A 14 -16.12 4.32 6.85
N LEU A 15 -15.22 3.67 6.10
CA LEU A 15 -15.50 2.38 5.47
C LEU A 15 -15.32 1.17 6.42
N PHE A 16 -14.58 1.33 7.53
CA PHE A 16 -14.16 0.21 8.39
C PHE A 16 -14.79 0.20 9.79
N ASN A 17 -15.71 1.11 10.12
CA ASN A 17 -16.29 1.22 11.46
C ASN A 17 -17.70 0.58 11.60
N SER A 18 -18.06 -0.32 10.69
CA SER A 18 -19.37 -1.00 10.74
C SER A 18 -19.24 -2.51 10.52
N SER A 19 -18.92 -3.23 11.60
CA SER A 19 -19.56 -4.53 11.95
C SER A 19 -18.77 -5.27 13.04
N VAL A 20 -19.32 -5.35 14.25
CA VAL A 20 -19.20 -6.56 15.09
C VAL A 20 -20.51 -6.70 15.88
N ASN A 21 -21.32 -7.70 15.55
CA ASN A 21 -22.22 -8.41 16.45
C ASN A 21 -22.59 -9.74 15.76
N TYR A 22 -21.90 -10.82 16.12
CA TYR A 22 -22.33 -12.17 15.82
C TYR A 22 -23.06 -12.72 17.06
N SER A 23 -24.30 -13.14 16.88
CA SER A 23 -25.03 -13.97 17.84
C SER A 23 -24.68 -15.44 17.59
N GLU A 24 -24.13 -16.10 18.60
CA GLU A 24 -23.96 -17.56 18.65
C GLU A 24 -25.30 -18.27 18.81
N THR A 25 -25.53 -19.32 18.02
CA THR A 25 -26.44 -20.41 18.39
C THR A 25 -25.83 -21.73 17.92
N ASP A 26 -25.55 -22.59 18.88
CA ASP A 26 -25.04 -23.96 18.72
C ASP A 26 -26.16 -24.95 19.13
N PRO A 27 -26.43 -26.05 18.39
CA PRO A 27 -27.56 -26.93 18.67
C PRO A 27 -27.15 -28.11 19.56
N ASN A 28 -27.87 -28.30 20.67
CA ASN A 28 -27.63 -29.40 21.59
C ASN A 28 -28.57 -30.60 21.32
N GLN A 29 -27.97 -31.78 21.16
CA GLN A 29 -28.63 -33.07 21.05
C GLN A 29 -29.16 -33.56 22.41
N ASN A 30 -30.35 -34.20 22.45
CA ASN A 30 -30.49 -35.62 22.83
C ASN A 30 -31.94 -36.12 22.97
N ARG A 31 -32.18 -37.26 22.29
CA ARG A 31 -32.89 -38.49 22.67
C ARG A 31 -34.23 -38.44 23.42
N LYS A 32 -35.21 -39.19 22.88
CA LYS A 32 -35.81 -40.35 23.58
C LYS A 32 -36.40 -41.38 22.62
N SER A 33 -36.18 -42.63 23.02
CA SER A 33 -36.59 -43.91 22.42
C SER A 33 -38.11 -44.10 22.45
N GLN A 34 -38.65 -44.76 21.42
CA GLN A 34 -39.67 -45.79 21.63
C GLN A 34 -39.69 -46.76 20.43
N ASN A 35 -39.40 -48.03 20.75
CA ASN A 35 -39.67 -49.19 19.91
C ASN A 35 -41.14 -49.22 19.47
N ASN A 36 -41.40 -49.75 18.27
CA ASN A 36 -42.46 -50.73 18.05
C ASN A 36 -42.20 -51.49 16.74
N ASN A 37 -42.20 -52.82 16.85
CA ASN A 37 -42.17 -53.77 15.76
C ASN A 37 -43.44 -53.61 14.89
N ASN A 38 -43.31 -53.71 13.56
CA ASN A 38 -44.03 -54.71 12.75
C ASN A 38 -43.99 -54.39 11.24
N MET A 39 -43.62 -55.43 10.51
CA MET A 39 -44.13 -55.85 9.19
C MET A 39 -43.98 -54.92 7.99
N ALA A 40 -43.10 -55.36 7.08
CA ALA A 40 -43.14 -55.03 5.67
C ALA A 40 -44.56 -55.18 5.12
N MET A 41 -45.14 -54.07 4.68
CA MET A 41 -46.36 -54.04 3.90
C MET A 41 -46.04 -53.36 2.58
N PHE A 42 -45.88 -54.18 1.54
CA PHE A 42 -45.78 -53.71 0.15
C PHE A 42 -47.08 -53.00 -0.19
N ASN A 43 -47.06 -51.67 -0.18
CA ASN A 43 -48.21 -50.86 -0.55
C ASN A 43 -48.21 -50.69 -2.08
N TYR A 44 -48.68 -51.73 -2.79
CA TYR A 44 -49.01 -51.63 -4.22
C TYR A 44 -50.33 -50.87 -4.37
N GLY A 45 -50.23 -49.55 -4.44
CA GLY A 45 -51.31 -48.69 -4.91
C GLY A 45 -51.19 -48.49 -6.42
N VAL A 46 -52.15 -48.98 -7.19
CA VAL A 46 -52.25 -48.67 -8.63
C VAL A 46 -52.92 -47.30 -8.76
N GLY A 47 -52.10 -46.25 -8.76
CA GLY A 47 -52.49 -44.84 -8.85
C GLY A 47 -51.24 -43.97 -9.03
N GLY A 48 -51.36 -42.84 -9.72
CA GLY A 48 -50.23 -42.03 -10.18
C GLY A 48 -49.20 -41.71 -9.08
N ASN A 49 -47.94 -42.01 -9.35
CA ASN A 49 -46.82 -41.59 -8.49
C ASN A 49 -46.71 -40.06 -8.48
N GLU A 50 -46.75 -39.46 -7.29
CA GLU A 50 -46.23 -38.11 -7.09
C GLU A 50 -44.74 -38.12 -7.42
N VAL A 51 -44.36 -37.54 -8.57
CA VAL A 51 -42.98 -37.13 -8.78
C VAL A 51 -42.79 -35.89 -7.93
N LYS A 52 -42.12 -36.04 -6.78
CA LYS A 52 -41.63 -34.89 -6.02
C LYS A 52 -40.68 -34.13 -6.93
N VAL A 53 -41.14 -32.99 -7.43
CA VAL A 53 -40.30 -32.08 -8.19
C VAL A 53 -39.21 -31.65 -7.22
N ASP A 54 -37.98 -32.09 -7.47
CA ASP A 54 -36.82 -31.72 -6.68
C ASP A 54 -36.60 -30.22 -6.88
N ALA A 55 -37.25 -29.40 -6.05
CA ALA A 55 -37.20 -27.94 -6.13
C ALA A 55 -35.84 -27.37 -5.67
N ASN A 56 -34.78 -28.18 -5.77
CA ASN A 56 -33.42 -27.87 -5.31
C ASN A 56 -32.42 -27.66 -6.45
N GLU A 57 -32.77 -27.92 -7.72
CA GLU A 57 -31.87 -27.69 -8.87
C GLU A 57 -32.07 -26.34 -9.57
N ALA A 58 -32.65 -25.34 -8.89
CA ALA A 58 -32.88 -24.03 -9.50
C ALA A 58 -32.59 -22.84 -8.58
N ILE A 59 -31.84 -23.02 -7.49
CA ILE A 59 -31.28 -21.86 -6.79
C ILE A 59 -30.07 -21.39 -7.58
N GLN A 60 -30.39 -20.46 -8.50
CA GLN A 60 -29.46 -19.64 -9.23
C GLN A 60 -28.33 -19.18 -8.31
N GLU A 61 -27.10 -19.34 -8.80
CA GLU A 61 -25.91 -18.67 -8.29
C GLU A 61 -26.25 -17.18 -8.08
N ILE A 62 -26.51 -16.78 -6.84
CA ILE A 62 -26.88 -15.41 -6.51
C ILE A 62 -25.67 -14.56 -6.87
N GLN A 63 -25.82 -13.68 -7.86
CA GLN A 63 -24.72 -12.82 -8.26
C GLN A 63 -24.25 -11.98 -7.08
N GLU A 64 -22.95 -12.03 -6.82
CA GLU A 64 -22.31 -11.22 -5.79
C GLU A 64 -22.62 -9.72 -5.99
N ASN A 65 -22.71 -8.99 -4.89
CA ASN A 65 -22.85 -7.53 -4.90
C ASN A 65 -21.69 -6.92 -5.71
N LYS A 66 -22.04 -6.11 -6.72
CA LYS A 66 -21.06 -5.40 -7.56
C LYS A 66 -20.92 -3.97 -7.06
N SER A 67 -19.68 -3.56 -6.80
CA SER A 67 -19.33 -2.17 -6.48
C SER A 67 -18.72 -1.49 -7.70
N LEU A 68 -19.17 -0.28 -8.02
CA LEU A 68 -18.57 0.56 -9.05
C LEU A 68 -17.82 1.72 -8.38
N ILE A 69 -16.55 1.87 -8.72
CA ILE A 69 -15.72 3.00 -8.30
C ILE A 69 -15.41 3.83 -9.54
N VAL A 70 -15.68 5.13 -9.47
CA VAL A 70 -15.37 6.10 -10.53
C VAL A 70 -14.41 7.12 -9.97
N SER A 71 -13.18 7.12 -10.48
CA SER A 71 -12.13 8.08 -10.11
C SER A 71 -11.09 8.15 -11.23
N GLN A 72 -10.42 9.29 -11.34
CA GLN A 72 -9.16 9.37 -12.06
C GLN A 72 -8.09 8.63 -11.25
N LEU A 73 -7.46 7.61 -11.85
CA LEU A 73 -6.47 6.74 -11.19
C LEU A 73 -5.05 6.94 -11.76
N THR A 74 -4.92 7.70 -12.85
CA THR A 74 -3.66 8.03 -13.55
C THR A 74 -3.52 9.55 -13.69
N THR A 75 -2.29 10.03 -13.86
CA THR A 75 -2.02 11.46 -14.04
C THR A 75 -2.71 12.01 -15.28
N ASP A 76 -2.64 11.27 -16.38
CA ASP A 76 -3.28 11.64 -17.64
C ASP A 76 -4.75 11.20 -17.65
N GLU A 77 -5.62 12.10 -18.09
CA GLU A 77 -7.04 11.83 -18.27
C GLU A 77 -7.28 11.15 -19.63
N SER A 78 -7.97 10.02 -19.61
CA SER A 78 -8.42 9.37 -20.84
C SER A 78 -9.63 10.10 -21.41
N TYR A 79 -9.63 10.40 -22.71
CA TYR A 79 -10.77 11.00 -23.41
C TYR A 79 -12.03 10.12 -23.39
N THR A 80 -11.87 8.82 -23.18
CA THR A 80 -12.98 7.86 -23.10
C THR A 80 -12.94 7.14 -21.76
N PRO A 81 -14.05 7.12 -21.01
CA PRO A 81 -14.11 6.41 -19.73
C PRO A 81 -13.96 4.90 -19.99
N GLU A 82 -13.01 4.29 -19.29
CA GLU A 82 -12.78 2.84 -19.31
C GLU A 82 -13.57 2.18 -18.17
N ILE A 83 -14.32 1.13 -18.50
CA ILE A 83 -14.98 0.29 -17.48
C ILE A 83 -14.16 -0.98 -17.34
N VAL A 84 -13.43 -1.09 -16.24
CA VAL A 84 -12.62 -2.27 -15.92
C VAL A 84 -13.34 -3.14 -14.91
N THR A 85 -13.44 -4.43 -15.19
CA THR A 85 -14.07 -5.42 -14.31
C THR A 85 -13.05 -6.47 -13.88
N GLY A 86 -13.27 -7.09 -12.72
CA GLY A 86 -12.42 -8.19 -12.25
C GLY A 86 -11.20 -7.77 -11.42
N LEU A 87 -11.03 -6.47 -11.16
CA LEU A 87 -10.06 -5.98 -10.17
C LEU A 87 -10.63 -6.23 -8.77
N LYS A 88 -10.00 -7.13 -8.00
CA LYS A 88 -10.50 -7.55 -6.68
C LYS A 88 -9.67 -6.96 -5.54
N THR A 89 -8.41 -6.69 -5.79
CA THR A 89 -7.46 -6.18 -4.79
C THR A 89 -6.90 -4.81 -5.18
N VAL A 90 -6.30 -4.12 -4.21
CA VAL A 90 -5.64 -2.83 -4.47
C VAL A 90 -4.45 -3.05 -5.41
N GLU A 91 -3.74 -4.16 -5.24
CA GLU A 91 -2.62 -4.58 -6.07
C GLU A 91 -3.03 -4.79 -7.53
N ASP A 92 -4.21 -5.36 -7.80
CA ASP A 92 -4.75 -5.50 -9.16
C ASP A 92 -4.95 -4.13 -9.82
N VAL A 93 -5.43 -3.15 -9.07
CA VAL A 93 -5.62 -1.77 -9.54
C VAL A 93 -4.26 -1.15 -9.89
N PHE A 94 -3.25 -1.25 -9.03
CA PHE A 94 -1.91 -0.74 -9.33
C PHE A 94 -1.26 -1.43 -10.53
N LYS A 95 -1.45 -2.74 -10.66
CA LYS A 95 -0.91 -3.52 -11.79
C LYS A 95 -1.56 -3.14 -13.12
N HIS A 96 -2.86 -2.84 -13.12
CA HIS A 96 -3.61 -2.44 -14.31
C HIS A 96 -3.29 -0.99 -14.71
N PHE A 97 -3.44 -0.05 -13.79
CA PHE A 97 -3.35 1.38 -14.10
C PHE A 97 -1.92 1.94 -14.09
N GLN A 98 -0.97 1.25 -13.46
CA GLN A 98 0.47 1.59 -13.43
C GLN A 98 0.76 3.10 -13.27
N PRO A 99 0.23 3.73 -12.20
CA PRO A 99 0.30 5.17 -12.05
C PRO A 99 1.75 5.67 -12.01
N SER A 100 2.03 6.73 -12.76
CA SER A 100 3.29 7.47 -12.72
C SER A 100 3.08 8.97 -12.71
N VAL A 101 4.07 9.71 -12.19
CA VAL A 101 4.06 11.18 -12.13
C VAL A 101 5.46 11.73 -12.37
N SER A 102 5.58 12.68 -13.30
CA SER A 102 6.81 13.46 -13.50
C SER A 102 6.85 14.63 -12.52
N VAL A 103 7.98 14.78 -11.83
CA VAL A 103 8.22 15.82 -10.84
C VAL A 103 9.50 16.55 -11.21
N GLN A 104 9.46 17.88 -11.11
CA GLN A 104 10.62 18.73 -11.29
C GLN A 104 11.11 19.21 -9.92
N HIS A 105 12.36 18.89 -9.61
CA HIS A 105 13.07 19.32 -8.43
C HIS A 105 13.90 20.57 -8.74
N GLU A 106 13.78 21.59 -7.91
CA GLU A 106 14.66 22.76 -7.95
C GLU A 106 15.94 22.45 -7.16
N THR A 107 17.11 22.68 -7.77
CA THR A 107 18.42 22.48 -7.11
C THR A 107 18.87 23.75 -6.39
N GLU A 108 19.86 23.62 -5.50
CA GLU A 108 20.42 24.78 -4.77
C GLU A 108 20.98 25.85 -5.72
N ASP A 109 21.53 25.43 -6.87
CA ASP A 109 22.06 26.33 -7.90
C ASP A 109 20.97 26.99 -8.78
N GLY A 110 19.68 26.73 -8.50
CA GLY A 110 18.54 27.18 -9.29
C GLY A 110 18.31 26.39 -10.58
N GLY A 111 18.95 25.22 -10.72
CA GLY A 111 18.70 24.27 -11.81
C GLY A 111 17.43 23.46 -11.58
N VAL A 112 17.04 22.68 -12.59
CA VAL A 112 15.88 21.77 -12.50
C VAL A 112 16.31 20.35 -12.84
N VAL A 113 15.98 19.40 -11.96
CA VAL A 113 16.14 17.97 -12.17
C VAL A 113 14.75 17.36 -12.31
N GLU A 114 14.47 16.73 -13.45
CA GLU A 114 13.19 16.06 -13.71
C GLU A 114 13.30 14.56 -13.45
N GLU A 115 12.39 14.02 -12.66
CA GLU A 115 12.32 12.59 -12.32
C GLU A 115 10.89 12.07 -12.46
N GLU A 116 10.75 10.82 -12.88
CA GLU A 116 9.45 10.14 -12.97
C GLU A 116 9.29 9.12 -11.83
N PHE A 117 8.29 9.32 -10.99
CA PHE A 117 7.92 8.38 -9.94
C PHE A 117 6.89 7.38 -10.45
N ARG A 118 7.17 6.07 -10.24
CA ARG A 118 6.25 4.97 -10.56
C ARG A 118 5.80 4.27 -9.28
N PHE A 119 4.50 4.04 -9.16
CA PHE A 119 3.90 3.41 -7.98
C PHE A 119 3.35 2.03 -8.31
N GLN A 120 3.76 1.05 -7.53
CA GLN A 120 3.37 -0.35 -7.62
C GLN A 120 2.43 -0.77 -6.48
N ASN A 121 2.47 -0.05 -5.35
CA ASN A 121 1.64 -0.32 -4.18
C ASN A 121 1.51 0.93 -3.29
N LEU A 122 0.77 0.82 -2.19
CA LEU A 122 0.53 1.91 -1.25
C LEU A 122 1.77 2.38 -0.47
N ALA A 123 2.76 1.51 -0.23
CA ALA A 123 3.98 1.87 0.50
C ALA A 123 4.88 2.82 -0.30
N ASP A 124 4.74 2.83 -1.63
CA ASP A 124 5.51 3.69 -2.53
C ASP A 124 5.23 5.18 -2.35
N PHE A 125 4.11 5.54 -1.71
CA PHE A 125 3.75 6.93 -1.39
C PHE A 125 4.38 7.43 -0.08
N THR A 126 5.12 6.57 0.64
CA THR A 126 5.80 7.01 1.86
C THR A 126 7.01 7.88 1.52
N PRO A 127 7.35 8.90 2.34
CA PRO A 127 8.53 9.74 2.10
C PRO A 127 9.81 8.91 1.94
N LYS A 128 9.96 7.86 2.75
CA LYS A 128 11.11 6.95 2.65
C LYS A 128 11.18 6.26 1.28
N SER A 129 10.06 5.73 0.80
CA SER A 129 10.05 5.07 -0.51
C SER A 129 10.26 6.06 -1.64
N LEU A 130 9.71 7.27 -1.55
CA LEU A 130 9.94 8.32 -2.55
C LEU A 130 11.43 8.68 -2.62
N THR A 131 12.07 8.93 -1.47
CA THR A 131 13.51 9.20 -1.40
C THR A 131 14.36 8.04 -1.93
N GLN A 132 13.93 6.79 -1.72
CA GLN A 132 14.66 5.61 -2.24
C GLN A 132 14.48 5.37 -3.74
N LYS A 133 13.41 5.90 -4.34
CA LYS A 133 13.09 5.73 -5.77
C LYS A 133 13.57 6.90 -6.64
N SER A 134 14.12 7.94 -6.02
CA SER A 134 14.68 9.11 -6.69
C SER A 134 16.18 9.14 -6.40
N ASP A 135 16.97 9.17 -7.47
CA ASP A 135 18.42 9.22 -7.35
C ASP A 135 18.86 10.55 -6.73
N TYR A 136 18.20 11.64 -7.13
CA TYR A 136 18.46 12.97 -6.61
C TYR A 136 18.15 13.07 -5.10
N LEU A 137 16.96 12.65 -4.68
CA LEU A 137 16.58 12.70 -3.26
C LEU A 137 17.40 11.73 -2.42
N GLN A 138 17.79 10.58 -2.97
CA GLN A 138 18.66 9.63 -2.28
C GLN A 138 20.03 10.25 -2.01
N GLN A 139 20.64 10.89 -3.02
CA GLN A 139 21.90 11.58 -2.86
C GLN A 139 21.79 12.69 -1.81
N LEU A 140 20.76 13.53 -1.89
CA LEU A 140 20.54 14.61 -0.92
C LEU A 140 20.34 14.08 0.51
N SER A 141 19.62 12.96 0.66
CA SER A 141 19.45 12.30 1.96
C SER A 141 20.79 11.78 2.51
N MET A 142 21.64 11.20 1.65
CA MET A 142 22.96 10.72 2.05
C MET A 142 23.87 11.87 2.49
N GLU A 143 23.89 12.96 1.72
CA GLU A 143 24.64 14.17 2.06
C GLU A 143 24.16 14.76 3.39
N GLN A 144 22.84 14.86 3.59
CA GLN A 144 22.26 15.33 4.85
C GLN A 144 22.69 14.45 6.04
N GLU A 145 22.68 13.12 5.88
CA GLU A 145 23.14 12.20 6.93
C GLU A 145 24.63 12.38 7.24
N GLN A 146 25.46 12.56 6.21
CA GLN A 146 26.89 12.80 6.36
C GLN A 146 27.16 14.12 7.08
N TYR A 147 26.51 15.22 6.66
CA TYR A 147 26.63 16.51 7.33
C TYR A 147 26.21 16.44 8.79
N ASN A 148 25.10 15.75 9.09
CA ASN A 148 24.67 15.56 10.47
C ASN A 148 25.69 14.78 11.31
N LYS A 149 26.34 13.76 10.73
CA LYS A 149 27.43 13.04 11.41
C LYS A 149 28.62 13.95 11.67
N ILE A 150 29.04 14.75 10.68
CA ILE A 150 30.13 15.72 10.82
C ILE A 150 29.80 16.72 11.93
N VAL A 151 28.63 17.37 11.88
CA VAL A 151 28.18 18.33 12.90
C VAL A 151 28.17 17.71 14.29
N ARG A 152 27.73 16.45 14.43
CA ARG A 152 27.77 15.74 15.71
C ARG A 152 29.19 15.57 16.22
N GLN A 153 30.12 15.13 15.36
CA GLN A 153 31.53 14.96 15.73
C GLN A 153 32.18 16.29 16.13
N LEU A 154 31.89 17.37 15.40
CA LEU A 154 32.35 18.72 15.72
C LEU A 154 31.83 19.21 17.08
N LYS A 155 30.59 18.85 17.45
CA LYS A 155 30.01 19.21 18.75
C LYS A 155 30.57 18.38 19.90
N THR A 156 30.78 17.09 19.70
CA THR A 156 31.21 16.18 20.77
C THR A 156 32.71 16.22 21.03
N ASN A 157 33.52 16.46 19.99
CA ASN A 157 34.97 16.46 20.10
C ASN A 157 35.51 17.88 20.32
N LYS A 158 35.83 18.20 21.58
CA LYS A 158 36.41 19.50 21.97
C LYS A 158 37.74 19.81 21.29
N ILE A 159 38.56 18.80 21.00
CA ILE A 159 39.86 18.98 20.35
C ILE A 159 39.66 19.45 18.91
N LEU A 160 38.81 18.74 18.16
CA LEU A 160 38.47 19.13 16.79
C LEU A 160 37.83 20.52 16.74
N ARG A 161 36.94 20.84 17.69
CA ARG A 161 36.34 22.18 17.77
C ARG A 161 37.39 23.27 17.99
N ASN A 162 38.24 23.11 19.00
CA ASN A 162 39.30 24.08 19.31
C ASN A 162 40.31 24.21 18.15
N MET A 163 40.59 23.12 17.43
CA MET A 163 41.45 23.12 16.25
C MET A 163 40.83 23.91 15.08
N LEU A 164 39.51 23.91 14.93
CA LEU A 164 38.81 24.66 13.89
C LEU A 164 38.57 26.13 14.25
N GLU A 165 38.59 26.48 15.54
CA GLU A 165 38.49 27.87 16.02
C GLU A 165 39.74 28.70 15.71
N ASN A 166 40.91 28.07 15.59
CA ASN A 166 42.15 28.74 15.19
C ASN A 166 42.34 28.69 13.67
N ASP A 167 42.50 29.85 13.04
CA ASP A 167 42.59 30.00 11.58
C ASP A 167 43.77 29.22 10.96
N GLN A 168 44.92 29.14 11.66
CA GLN A 168 46.10 28.44 11.16
C GLN A 168 45.89 26.92 11.14
N THR A 169 45.35 26.36 12.21
CA THR A 169 45.09 24.91 12.32
C THR A 169 43.90 24.48 11.47
N ARG A 170 42.90 25.35 11.29
CA ARG A 170 41.81 25.14 10.34
C ARG A 170 42.33 25.06 8.90
N ALA A 171 43.19 25.99 8.50
CA ALA A 171 43.76 26.01 7.15
C ALA A 171 44.57 24.72 6.87
N ALA A 172 45.45 24.32 7.79
CA ALA A 172 46.22 23.10 7.67
C ALA A 172 45.34 21.84 7.61
N PHE A 173 44.26 21.79 8.39
CA PHE A 173 43.32 20.67 8.37
C PHE A 173 42.55 20.57 7.04
N ILE A 174 42.14 21.72 6.47
CA ILE A 174 41.50 21.76 5.15
C ILE A 174 42.45 21.29 4.05
N GLU A 175 43.73 21.66 4.12
CA GLU A 175 44.75 21.21 3.16
C GLU A 175 44.91 19.68 3.20
N VAL A 176 45.06 19.10 4.39
CA VAL A 176 45.13 17.64 4.56
C VAL A 176 43.88 16.95 4.01
N LEU A 177 42.68 17.50 4.24
CA LEU A 177 41.44 16.94 3.70
C LEU A 177 41.39 17.01 2.16
N LYS A 178 41.91 18.09 1.55
CA LYS A 178 42.00 18.23 0.09
C LYS A 178 42.98 17.22 -0.49
N ASP A 179 44.13 17.02 0.14
CA ASP A 179 45.12 16.05 -0.30
C ASP A 179 44.54 14.62 -0.26
N VAL A 180 43.85 14.27 0.83
CA VAL A 180 43.16 12.97 0.95
C VAL A 180 42.06 12.82 -0.11
N ALA A 181 41.26 13.88 -0.36
CA ALA A 181 40.24 13.84 -1.40
C ALA A 181 40.86 13.61 -2.79
N GLN A 182 41.97 14.28 -3.09
CA GLN A 182 42.69 14.13 -4.35
C GLN A 182 43.31 12.73 -4.52
N GLU A 183 43.72 12.08 -3.42
CA GLU A 183 44.20 10.69 -3.44
C GLU A 183 43.07 9.70 -3.75
N LEU A 184 41.85 9.95 -3.28
CA LEU A 184 40.68 9.10 -3.51
C LEU A 184 40.08 9.22 -4.93
N GLU A 185 40.39 10.30 -5.65
CA GLU A 185 39.98 10.52 -7.05
C GLU A 185 40.93 9.86 -8.08
N LYS A 186 42.07 9.33 -7.64
CA LYS A 186 43.03 8.58 -8.47
C LYS A 186 42.69 7.09 -8.55
#